data_AF-A0A955AC54-F1
#
_entry.id   AF-A0A955AC54-F1
#
_cell.length_a   1.000
_cell.length_b   1.000
_cell.length_c   1.000
_cell.angle_alpha   90.00
_cell.angle_beta   90.00
_cell.angle_gamma   90.00
#
_symmetry.space_group_name_H-M   'P 1'
#
loop_
_entity.id
_entity.type
_entity.pdbx_description
1 polymer ?
#
loop_
_entity_poly.entity_id
_entity_poly.type
_entity_poly.pdbx_seq_one_letter_code
_entity_poly.pdbx_strand_id
1 'polypeptide(L)'
;MSSLTDGLKNSATRDAAKRLAKRAQQVHIPVGSHGRHLFSALYYLHVSARTSALWAARFCWFEPLFRSQCQAVGRRFRMEQLPYLVGQGEIVIGDDVRLSGKPNIIFSSRHCTRPSLSIADGTFLGHNCTLTIASRLDIGRHCLIASGVRVTDFDGHPIDAAQRRKGGFVTADRVLPVAIGDDVWIGN
;
A
#
# COMPACT_ATOMS: atom_id res chain seq x y z
N MET A 1 -20.87 17.65 -52.17
CA MET A 1 -19.98 18.69 -51.61
C MET A 1 -20.31 19.15 -50.19
N SER A 2 -21.44 18.73 -49.57
CA SER A 2 -21.84 19.17 -48.21
C SER A 2 -21.13 18.42 -47.05
N SER A 3 -20.82 17.11 -47.23
CA SER A 3 -20.27 16.26 -46.16
C SER A 3 -18.81 16.55 -45.78
N LEU A 4 -17.98 17.04 -46.72
CA LEU A 4 -16.56 17.37 -46.47
C LEU A 4 -16.40 18.68 -45.68
N THR A 5 -17.28 19.66 -45.93
CA THR A 5 -17.29 20.94 -45.23
C THR A 5 -17.72 20.81 -43.76
N ASP A 6 -18.61 19.87 -43.45
CA ASP A 6 -19.01 19.58 -42.06
C ASP A 6 -17.90 18.86 -41.27
N GLY A 7 -17.17 17.93 -41.90
CA GLY A 7 -16.02 17.25 -41.26
C GLY A 7 -14.86 18.20 -40.92
N LEU A 8 -14.56 19.16 -41.81
CA LEU A 8 -13.52 20.18 -41.60
C LEU A 8 -13.91 21.19 -40.52
N LYS A 9 -15.18 21.65 -40.48
CA LYS A 9 -15.69 22.51 -39.41
C LYS A 9 -15.62 21.81 -38.06
N ASN A 10 -15.95 20.52 -37.99
CA ASN A 10 -15.95 19.74 -36.75
C ASN A 10 -14.52 19.43 -36.24
N SER A 11 -13.55 19.32 -37.15
CA SER A 11 -12.12 19.21 -36.80
C SER A 11 -11.57 20.52 -36.23
N ALA A 12 -11.84 21.64 -36.91
CA ALA A 12 -11.37 22.97 -36.50
C ALA A 12 -11.95 23.41 -35.15
N THR A 13 -13.24 23.11 -34.88
CA THR A 13 -13.87 23.39 -33.58
C THR A 13 -13.27 22.53 -32.46
N ARG A 14 -12.98 21.24 -32.71
CA ARG A 14 -12.30 20.38 -31.74
C ARG A 14 -10.88 20.87 -31.43
N ASP A 15 -10.15 21.36 -32.42
CA ASP A 15 -8.80 21.89 -32.21
C ASP A 15 -8.79 23.26 -31.53
N ALA A 16 -9.80 24.10 -31.77
CA ALA A 16 -10.00 25.34 -31.03
C ALA A 16 -10.37 25.05 -29.55
N ALA A 17 -11.29 24.11 -29.32
CA ALA A 17 -11.68 23.68 -27.98
C ALA A 17 -10.50 23.06 -27.20
N LYS A 18 -9.68 22.22 -27.83
CA LYS A 18 -8.46 21.66 -27.23
C LYS A 18 -7.45 22.74 -26.85
N ARG A 19 -7.25 23.75 -27.71
CA ARG A 19 -6.34 24.88 -27.45
C ARG A 19 -6.83 25.74 -26.29
N LEU A 20 -8.14 26.00 -26.22
CA LEU A 20 -8.76 26.73 -25.12
C LEU A 20 -8.66 25.93 -23.81
N ALA A 21 -8.92 24.62 -23.84
CA ALA A 21 -8.78 23.74 -22.68
C ALA A 21 -7.33 23.70 -22.17
N LYS A 22 -6.33 23.61 -23.07
CA LYS A 22 -4.91 23.70 -22.70
C LYS A 22 -4.56 25.05 -22.06
N ARG A 23 -5.08 26.16 -22.60
CA ARG A 23 -4.86 27.50 -22.01
C ARG A 23 -5.52 27.66 -20.65
N ALA A 24 -6.72 27.12 -20.47
CA ALA A 24 -7.39 27.12 -19.17
C ALA A 24 -6.60 26.34 -18.10
N GLN A 25 -5.95 25.24 -18.48
CA GLN A 25 -5.07 24.47 -17.59
C GLN A 25 -3.77 25.20 -17.19
N GLN A 26 -3.40 26.27 -17.90
CA GLN A 26 -2.21 27.08 -17.63
C GLN A 26 -2.51 28.34 -16.81
N VAL A 27 -3.76 28.55 -16.39
CA VAL A 27 -4.12 29.64 -15.50
C VAL A 27 -3.66 29.29 -14.08
N HIS A 28 -2.82 30.14 -13.49
CA HIS A 28 -2.33 29.98 -12.12
C HIS A 28 -2.82 31.15 -11.26
N ILE A 29 -3.20 30.88 -10.01
CA ILE A 29 -3.53 31.95 -9.05
C ILE A 29 -2.21 32.51 -8.50
N PRO A 30 -1.85 33.77 -8.80
CA PRO A 30 -0.61 34.35 -8.31
C PRO A 30 -0.71 34.56 -6.79
N VAL A 31 0.23 33.98 -6.05
CA VAL A 31 0.29 34.14 -4.58
C VAL A 31 1.24 35.30 -4.25
N GLY A 32 0.68 36.51 -4.13
CA GLY A 32 1.40 37.69 -3.63
C GLY A 32 1.72 37.61 -2.14
N SER A 33 2.36 38.64 -1.56
CA SER A 33 2.79 38.65 -0.15
C SER A 33 1.64 38.40 0.85
N HIS A 34 0.54 39.13 0.72
CA HIS A 34 -0.65 38.95 1.55
C HIS A 34 -1.36 37.62 1.28
N GLY A 35 -1.41 37.19 0.02
CA GLY A 35 -1.94 35.88 -0.37
C GLY A 35 -1.16 34.73 0.26
N ARG A 36 0.17 34.85 0.39
CA ARG A 36 1.03 33.83 1.00
C ARG A 36 0.61 33.49 2.42
N HIS A 37 0.30 34.49 3.24
CA HIS A 37 -0.14 34.26 4.62
C HIS A 37 -1.51 33.55 4.66
N LEU A 38 -2.44 33.96 3.80
CA LEU A 38 -3.74 33.29 3.67
C LEU A 38 -3.60 31.83 3.24
N PHE A 39 -2.89 31.55 2.14
CA PHE A 39 -2.70 30.19 1.66
C PHE A 39 -1.89 29.33 2.61
N SER A 40 -0.94 29.91 3.35
CA SER A 40 -0.22 29.21 4.40
C SER A 40 -1.14 28.84 5.57
N ALA A 41 -1.99 29.77 6.03
CA ALA A 41 -2.99 29.47 7.06
C ALA A 41 -3.97 28.37 6.61
N LEU A 42 -4.47 28.46 5.37
CA LEU A 42 -5.33 27.44 4.78
C LEU A 42 -4.63 26.08 4.68
N TYR A 43 -3.34 26.05 4.34
CA TYR A 43 -2.54 24.83 4.31
C TYR A 43 -2.44 24.20 5.71
N TYR A 44 -2.10 24.98 6.73
CA TYR A 44 -2.01 24.46 8.10
C TYR A 44 -3.36 23.96 8.61
N LEU A 45 -4.46 24.68 8.30
CA LEU A 45 -5.81 24.22 8.61
C LEU A 45 -6.13 22.89 7.92
N HIS A 46 -5.83 22.79 6.62
CA HIS A 46 -6.04 21.59 5.83
C HIS A 46 -5.25 20.39 6.40
N VAL A 47 -3.94 20.56 6.67
CA VAL A 47 -3.08 19.51 7.20
C VAL A 47 -3.55 19.09 8.59
N SER A 48 -3.94 20.04 9.44
CA SER A 48 -4.43 19.74 10.79
C SER A 48 -5.73 18.95 10.73
N ALA A 49 -6.70 19.40 9.93
CA ALA A 49 -7.96 18.70 9.73
C ALA A 49 -7.75 17.28 9.19
N ARG A 50 -6.91 17.13 8.15
CA ARG A 50 -6.55 15.82 7.58
C ARG A 50 -5.89 14.91 8.61
N THR A 51 -4.93 15.41 9.38
CA THR A 51 -4.19 14.61 10.37
C THR A 51 -5.09 14.18 11.51
N SER A 52 -5.94 15.07 12.02
CA SER A 52 -6.94 14.75 13.04
C SER A 52 -7.95 13.72 12.54
N ALA A 53 -8.43 13.86 11.30
CA ALA A 53 -9.33 12.89 10.68
C ALA A 53 -8.67 11.50 10.55
N LEU A 54 -7.42 11.43 10.10
CA LEU A 54 -6.67 10.18 10.00
C LEU A 54 -6.41 9.54 11.37
N TRP A 55 -6.09 10.35 12.38
CA TRP A 55 -5.92 9.86 13.75
C TRP A 55 -7.23 9.28 14.29
N ALA A 56 -8.36 9.96 14.07
CA ALA A 56 -9.67 9.50 14.48
C ALA A 56 -10.07 8.22 13.73
N ALA A 57 -9.85 8.17 12.41
CA ALA A 57 -10.09 6.96 11.61
C ALA A 57 -9.22 5.79 12.07
N ARG A 58 -7.95 6.03 12.39
CA ARG A 58 -7.06 5.01 12.95
C ARG A 58 -7.62 4.43 14.26
N PHE A 59 -7.98 5.30 15.20
CA PHE A 59 -8.43 4.89 16.53
C PHE A 59 -9.81 4.22 16.51
N CYS A 60 -10.78 4.84 15.82
CA CYS A 60 -12.17 4.39 15.83
C CYS A 60 -12.49 3.30 14.80
N TRP A 61 -11.65 3.13 13.76
CA TRP A 61 -11.97 2.28 12.62
C TRP A 61 -10.84 1.32 12.24
N PHE A 62 -9.67 1.83 11.84
CA PHE A 62 -8.64 0.98 11.23
C PHE A 62 -8.02 -0.01 12.22
N GLU A 63 -7.67 0.44 13.42
CA GLU A 63 -7.02 -0.44 14.39
C GLU A 63 -7.96 -1.53 14.93
N PRO A 64 -9.22 -1.24 15.32
CA PRO A 64 -10.18 -2.29 15.69
C PRO A 64 -10.40 -3.32 14.56
N LEU A 65 -10.57 -2.85 13.31
CA LEU A 65 -10.74 -3.74 12.15
C LEU A 65 -9.51 -4.59 11.89
N PHE A 66 -8.31 -4.04 12.01
CA PHE A 66 -7.10 -4.84 11.79
C PHE A 66 -6.89 -5.85 12.93
N ARG A 67 -7.12 -5.44 14.19
CA ARG A 67 -7.04 -6.33 15.36
C ARG A 67 -8.02 -7.50 15.24
N SER A 68 -9.21 -7.32 14.68
CA SER A 68 -10.15 -8.44 14.47
C SER A 68 -9.66 -9.49 13.47
N GLN A 69 -8.71 -9.13 12.61
CA GLN A 69 -8.06 -10.06 11.67
C GLN A 69 -6.82 -10.73 12.26
N CYS A 70 -6.38 -10.34 13.46
CA CYS A 70 -5.20 -10.87 14.13
C CYS A 70 -5.59 -11.85 15.23
N GLN A 71 -4.79 -12.89 15.44
CA GLN A 71 -4.95 -13.77 16.59
C GLN A 71 -4.52 -13.10 17.88
N ALA A 72 -3.42 -12.33 17.81
CA ALA A 72 -2.91 -11.57 18.94
C ALA A 72 -2.20 -10.31 18.44
N VAL A 73 -2.35 -9.22 19.20
CA VAL A 73 -1.64 -7.96 18.97
C VAL A 73 -1.18 -7.43 20.32
N GLY A 74 0.13 -7.25 20.44
CA GLY A 74 0.79 -6.78 21.65
C GLY A 74 0.46 -5.34 22.03
N ARG A 75 1.12 -4.90 23.11
CA ARG A 75 1.00 -3.56 23.69
C ARG A 75 1.67 -2.52 22.81
N ARG A 76 1.18 -1.27 22.89
CA ARG A 76 1.75 -0.11 22.19
C ARG A 76 1.90 -0.28 20.66
N PHE A 77 1.14 -1.20 20.06
CA PHE A 77 1.01 -1.35 18.62
C PHE A 77 0.58 -0.03 17.98
N ARG A 78 1.21 0.32 16.85
CA ARG A 78 0.91 1.54 16.10
C ARG A 78 0.76 1.21 14.62
N MET A 79 -0.28 1.73 14.00
CA MET A 79 -0.50 1.63 12.56
C MET A 79 -1.01 2.96 11.98
N GLU A 80 -0.73 3.27 10.71
CA GLU A 80 -1.13 4.55 10.11
C GLU A 80 -2.33 4.42 9.15
N GLN A 81 -2.44 3.32 8.42
CA GLN A 81 -3.56 3.00 7.53
C GLN A 81 -3.96 1.54 7.68
N LEU A 82 -5.20 1.23 7.34
CA LEU A 82 -5.68 -0.15 7.30
C LEU A 82 -4.89 -0.98 6.26
N PRO A 83 -4.20 -2.07 6.67
CA PRO A 83 -3.50 -2.94 5.75
C PRO A 83 -4.43 -3.49 4.68
N TYR A 84 -3.92 -3.63 3.47
CA TYR A 84 -4.64 -4.39 2.45
C TYR A 84 -4.45 -5.88 2.73
N LEU A 85 -5.52 -6.55 3.14
CA LEU A 85 -5.54 -7.96 3.50
C LEU A 85 -6.22 -8.78 2.40
N VAL A 86 -5.57 -9.84 1.96
CA VAL A 86 -6.12 -10.81 0.99
C VAL A 86 -5.91 -12.22 1.52
N GLY A 87 -6.92 -13.07 1.38
CA GLY A 87 -6.88 -14.46 1.84
C GLY A 87 -7.07 -14.59 3.35
N GLN A 88 -6.95 -15.83 3.84
CA GLN A 88 -7.04 -16.17 5.25
C GLN A 88 -5.69 -16.70 5.73
N GLY A 89 -5.25 -16.20 6.87
CA GLY A 89 -4.00 -16.60 7.51
C GLY A 89 -3.96 -16.13 8.95
N GLU A 90 -2.99 -16.63 9.70
CA GLU A 90 -2.81 -16.32 11.11
C GLU A 90 -1.85 -15.14 11.23
N ILE A 91 -2.27 -14.07 11.93
CA ILE A 91 -1.43 -12.90 12.16
C ILE A 91 -1.19 -12.76 13.66
N VAL A 92 0.09 -12.73 14.06
CA VAL A 92 0.54 -12.49 15.42
C VAL A 92 1.48 -11.29 15.40
N ILE A 93 1.16 -10.27 16.21
CA ILE A 93 1.94 -9.04 16.33
C ILE A 93 2.40 -8.88 17.78
N GLY A 94 3.70 -8.66 17.97
CA GLY A 94 4.34 -8.40 19.26
C GLY A 94 4.08 -7.01 19.83
N ASP A 95 4.81 -6.69 20.91
CA ASP A 95 4.78 -5.40 21.58
C ASP A 95 5.57 -4.34 20.77
N ASP A 96 5.16 -3.07 20.83
CA ASP A 96 5.84 -1.92 20.20
C ASP A 96 6.01 -1.98 18.68
N VAL A 97 5.32 -2.88 17.99
CA VAL A 97 5.35 -2.96 16.53
C VAL A 97 4.71 -1.71 15.90
N ARG A 98 5.37 -1.14 14.88
CA ARG A 98 4.87 0.00 14.10
C ARG A 98 4.72 -0.34 12.63
N LEU A 99 3.49 -0.24 12.12
CA LEU A 99 3.17 -0.32 10.69
C LEU A 99 3.00 1.09 10.13
N SER A 100 3.98 1.58 9.39
CA SER A 100 3.87 2.87 8.69
C SER A 100 3.10 2.72 7.39
N GLY A 101 2.31 3.75 7.07
CA GLY A 101 1.55 3.78 5.85
C GLY A 101 0.55 2.63 5.73
N LYS A 102 0.46 2.08 4.52
CA LYS A 102 -0.44 0.99 4.16
C LYS A 102 0.38 -0.22 3.70
N PRO A 103 0.60 -1.23 4.55
CA PRO A 103 1.20 -2.48 4.11
C PRO A 103 0.18 -3.35 3.37
N ASN A 104 0.69 -4.26 2.55
CA ASN A 104 -0.08 -5.27 1.84
C ASN A 104 0.28 -6.64 2.44
N ILE A 105 -0.70 -7.37 2.97
CA ILE A 105 -0.52 -8.69 3.56
C ILE A 105 -1.41 -9.66 2.78
N ILE A 106 -0.79 -10.58 2.04
CA ILE A 106 -1.45 -11.44 1.08
C ILE A 106 -1.18 -12.89 1.47
N PHE A 107 -2.22 -13.60 1.86
CA PHE A 107 -2.16 -15.02 2.16
C PHE A 107 -2.62 -15.86 0.97
N SER A 108 -1.86 -16.90 0.65
CA SER A 108 -2.20 -17.92 -0.33
C SER A 108 -2.45 -19.25 0.36
N SER A 109 -3.71 -19.66 0.45
CA SER A 109 -4.11 -20.93 1.08
C SER A 109 -4.01 -22.14 0.14
N ARG A 110 -3.33 -21.98 -1.01
CA ARG A 110 -3.24 -23.03 -2.05
C ARG A 110 -2.34 -24.19 -1.65
N HIS A 111 -1.28 -23.91 -0.88
CA HIS A 111 -0.25 -24.89 -0.53
C HIS A 111 -0.22 -25.21 0.96
N CYS A 112 -0.58 -24.24 1.81
CA CYS A 112 -0.78 -24.44 3.24
C CYS A 112 -2.20 -24.03 3.61
N THR A 113 -2.86 -24.80 4.47
CA THR A 113 -4.21 -24.50 4.94
C THR A 113 -4.25 -23.33 5.92
N ARG A 114 -3.15 -23.06 6.62
CA ARG A 114 -3.04 -22.00 7.64
C ARG A 114 -1.70 -21.26 7.49
N PRO A 115 -1.55 -20.43 6.46
CA PRO A 115 -0.35 -19.62 6.33
C PRO A 115 -0.27 -18.61 7.48
N SER A 116 0.93 -18.30 7.96
CA SER A 116 1.12 -17.49 9.16
C SER A 116 2.10 -16.33 8.98
N LEU A 117 1.81 -15.21 9.64
CA LEU A 117 2.64 -14.02 9.76
C LEU A 117 2.89 -13.76 11.25
N SER A 118 4.16 -13.79 11.66
CA SER A 118 4.59 -13.35 12.98
C SER A 118 5.50 -12.14 12.86
N ILE A 119 5.20 -11.07 13.60
CA ILE A 119 6.08 -9.89 13.71
C ILE A 119 6.39 -9.68 15.20
N ALA A 120 7.66 -9.88 15.58
CA ALA A 120 8.09 -9.79 16.96
C ALA A 120 8.33 -8.33 17.41
N ASP A 121 8.68 -8.19 18.68
CA ASP A 121 8.64 -6.92 19.42
C ASP A 121 9.57 -5.85 18.85
N GLY A 122 9.14 -4.59 18.95
CA GLY A 122 9.95 -3.43 18.60
C GLY A 122 10.26 -3.28 17.10
N THR A 123 9.61 -4.06 16.24
CA THR A 123 9.83 -4.05 14.80
C THR A 123 9.03 -2.96 14.08
N PHE A 124 9.67 -2.32 13.11
CA PHE A 124 9.08 -1.30 12.24
C PHE A 124 8.93 -1.84 10.80
N LEU A 125 7.73 -1.66 10.24
CA LEU A 125 7.42 -1.94 8.85
C LEU A 125 7.09 -0.63 8.11
N GLY A 126 7.87 -0.32 7.07
CA GLY A 126 7.74 0.90 6.28
C GLY A 126 6.47 0.95 5.40
N HIS A 127 6.22 2.13 4.82
CA HIS A 127 5.08 2.35 3.94
C HIS A 127 5.13 1.42 2.72
N ASN A 128 3.98 0.86 2.33
CA ASN A 128 3.84 0.05 1.12
C ASN A 128 4.72 -1.21 1.08
N CYS A 129 5.12 -1.75 2.24
CA CYS A 129 5.70 -3.08 2.29
C CYS A 129 4.67 -4.12 1.81
N THR A 130 5.14 -5.15 1.09
CA THR A 130 4.28 -6.25 0.63
C THR A 130 4.78 -7.58 1.16
N LEU A 131 3.95 -8.23 1.97
CA LEU A 131 4.19 -9.55 2.54
C LEU A 131 3.28 -10.54 1.82
N THR A 132 3.85 -11.52 1.13
CA THR A 132 3.11 -12.53 0.34
C THR A 132 3.46 -13.92 0.87
N ILE A 133 2.48 -14.62 1.43
CA ILE A 133 2.72 -15.72 2.37
C ILE A 133 1.85 -16.92 1.95
N ALA A 134 2.48 -18.01 1.54
CA ALA A 134 1.86 -19.30 1.25
C ALA A 134 2.07 -20.34 2.36
N SER A 135 3.04 -20.14 3.27
CA SER A 135 3.31 -21.03 4.41
C SER A 135 3.58 -20.29 5.72
N ARG A 136 4.71 -19.58 5.86
CA ARG A 136 5.10 -18.89 7.08
C ARG A 136 6.09 -17.78 6.80
N LEU A 137 5.84 -16.62 7.40
CA LEU A 137 6.76 -15.50 7.46
C LEU A 137 6.94 -15.05 8.91
N ASP A 138 8.16 -15.18 9.42
CA ASP A 138 8.55 -14.73 10.74
C ASP A 138 9.48 -13.52 10.62
N ILE A 139 9.14 -12.42 11.29
CA ILE A 139 9.99 -11.22 11.41
C ILE A 139 10.42 -11.07 12.86
N GLY A 140 11.73 -11.09 13.09
CA GLY A 140 12.37 -10.97 14.40
C GLY A 140 12.15 -9.63 15.08
N ARG A 141 12.78 -9.48 16.24
CA ARG A 141 12.70 -8.28 17.09
C ARG A 141 13.57 -7.17 16.56
N HIS A 142 13.18 -5.94 16.86
CA HIS A 142 13.97 -4.74 16.57
C HIS A 142 14.37 -4.59 15.09
N CYS A 143 13.59 -5.18 14.18
CA CYS A 143 13.84 -5.06 12.76
C CYS A 143 13.39 -3.70 12.23
N LEU A 144 14.14 -3.20 11.25
CA LEU A 144 13.79 -2.00 10.51
C LEU A 144 13.56 -2.40 9.05
N ILE A 145 12.32 -2.39 8.59
CA ILE A 145 12.00 -2.73 7.20
C ILE A 145 11.60 -1.45 6.46
N ALA A 146 12.38 -1.04 5.47
CA ALA A 146 12.16 0.19 4.73
C ALA A 146 10.91 0.15 3.83
N SER A 147 10.46 1.32 3.40
CA SER A 147 9.25 1.45 2.57
C SER A 147 9.40 0.73 1.23
N GLY A 148 8.35 0.03 0.79
CA GLY A 148 8.32 -0.65 -0.51
C GLY A 148 9.01 -2.02 -0.54
N VAL A 149 9.59 -2.49 0.57
CA VAL A 149 10.18 -3.85 0.65
C VAL A 149 9.12 -4.91 0.39
N ARG A 150 9.50 -5.93 -0.39
CA ARG A 150 8.66 -7.11 -0.68
C ARG A 150 9.31 -8.36 -0.09
N VAL A 151 8.55 -9.10 0.70
CA VAL A 151 8.94 -10.40 1.24
C VAL A 151 7.94 -11.44 0.77
N THR A 152 8.44 -12.53 0.17
CA THR A 152 7.60 -13.63 -0.32
C THR A 152 8.26 -14.97 -0.02
N ASP A 153 7.47 -15.95 0.42
CA ASP A 153 7.92 -17.31 0.74
C ASP A 153 7.64 -18.31 -0.41
N PHE A 154 7.14 -17.80 -1.54
CA PHE A 154 6.89 -18.50 -2.78
C PHE A 154 6.89 -17.55 -3.99
N ASP A 155 7.07 -18.08 -5.20
CA ASP A 155 7.13 -17.28 -6.44
C ASP A 155 5.76 -16.88 -7.01
N GLY A 156 4.66 -17.42 -6.47
CA GLY A 156 3.30 -17.20 -6.99
C GLY A 156 2.98 -18.01 -8.25
N HIS A 157 3.85 -17.95 -9.25
CA HIS A 157 3.71 -18.66 -10.52
C HIS A 157 4.96 -19.47 -10.86
N PRO A 158 4.83 -20.53 -11.68
CA PRO A 158 5.97 -21.27 -12.19
C PRO A 158 6.99 -20.34 -12.87
N ILE A 159 8.26 -20.55 -12.54
CA ILE A 159 9.39 -19.92 -13.24
C ILE A 159 9.39 -20.35 -14.71
N ASP A 160 9.07 -21.62 -14.98
CA ASP A 160 8.93 -22.15 -16.33
C ASP A 160 7.79 -21.44 -17.10
N ALA A 161 8.15 -20.84 -18.23
CA ALA A 161 7.23 -20.04 -19.03
C ALA A 161 6.12 -20.88 -19.67
N ALA A 162 6.40 -22.14 -20.04
CA ALA A 162 5.40 -23.01 -20.64
C ALA A 162 4.34 -23.43 -19.62
N GLN A 163 4.74 -23.77 -18.40
CA GLN A 163 3.83 -24.04 -17.28
C GLN A 163 3.02 -22.80 -16.90
N ARG A 164 3.67 -21.62 -16.80
CA ARG A 164 2.97 -20.37 -16.49
C ARG A 164 1.94 -19.98 -17.55
N ARG A 165 2.24 -20.15 -18.84
CA ARG A 165 1.26 -19.92 -19.93
C ARG A 165 0.05 -20.85 -19.87
N LYS A 166 0.21 -22.05 -19.33
CA LYS A 166 -0.89 -23.01 -19.11
C LYS A 166 -1.72 -22.70 -17.86
N GLY A 167 -1.44 -21.60 -17.17
CA GLY A 167 -2.08 -21.28 -15.88
C GLY A 167 -1.62 -22.20 -14.75
N GLY A 168 -0.45 -22.83 -14.89
CA GLY A 168 0.14 -23.68 -13.86
C GLY A 168 0.50 -22.89 -12.60
N PHE A 169 0.73 -23.63 -11.52
CA PHE A 169 1.05 -23.08 -10.20
C PHE A 169 2.37 -23.64 -9.72
N VAL A 170 3.02 -22.92 -8.79
CA VAL A 170 4.19 -23.46 -8.10
C VAL A 170 3.81 -24.76 -7.38
N THR A 171 4.75 -25.68 -7.31
CA THR A 171 4.58 -26.93 -6.56
C THR A 171 4.83 -26.69 -5.08
N ALA A 172 4.28 -27.53 -4.21
CA ALA A 172 4.36 -27.33 -2.76
C ALA A 172 5.80 -27.38 -2.21
N ASP A 173 6.71 -28.10 -2.87
CA ASP A 173 8.15 -28.15 -2.55
C ASP A 173 8.89 -26.81 -2.80
N ARG A 174 8.26 -25.88 -3.52
CA ARG A 174 8.79 -24.54 -3.80
C ARG A 174 8.23 -23.47 -2.85
N VAL A 175 7.44 -23.87 -1.86
CA VAL A 175 6.98 -23.00 -0.79
C VAL A 175 7.83 -23.27 0.43
N LEU A 176 8.70 -22.32 0.79
CA LEU A 176 9.63 -22.46 1.91
C LEU A 176 9.48 -21.27 2.84
N PRO A 177 9.36 -21.49 4.16
CA PRO A 177 9.13 -20.42 5.11
C PRO A 177 10.28 -19.41 5.09
N VAL A 178 9.94 -18.13 5.30
CA VAL A 178 10.92 -17.06 5.40
C VAL A 178 11.03 -16.62 6.86
N ALA A 179 12.26 -16.51 7.36
CA ALA A 179 12.56 -15.97 8.68
C ALA A 179 13.57 -14.82 8.55
N ILE A 180 13.16 -13.64 9.02
CA ILE A 180 14.04 -12.48 9.21
C ILE A 180 14.46 -12.50 10.68
N GLY A 181 15.77 -12.59 10.95
CA GLY A 181 16.31 -12.62 12.31
C GLY A 181 16.13 -11.31 13.07
N ASP A 182 16.49 -11.32 14.36
CA ASP A 182 16.48 -10.12 15.21
C ASP A 182 17.51 -9.07 14.72
N ASP A 183 17.25 -7.79 14.99
CA ASP A 183 18.12 -6.63 14.69
C ASP A 183 18.44 -6.42 13.19
N VAL A 184 17.62 -6.99 12.29
CA VAL A 184 17.83 -6.86 10.85
C VAL A 184 17.30 -5.53 10.32
N TRP A 185 18.11 -4.86 9.50
CA TRP A 185 17.68 -3.75 8.65
C TRP A 185 17.59 -4.18 7.19
N ILE A 186 16.43 -3.97 6.55
CA ILE A 186 16.23 -4.15 5.10
C ILE A 186 15.96 -2.80 4.47
N GLY A 187 16.90 -2.32 3.65
CA GLY A 187 16.77 -1.09 2.86
C GLY A 187 15.89 -1.26 1.62
N ASN A 188 15.55 -0.14 0.97
CA ASN A 188 14.71 -0.08 -0.24
C ASN A 188 15.39 0.60 -1.41
#